data_AF-A0A961H4P4-F1
#
_entry.id   AF-A0A961H4P4-F1
#
_cell.length_a   1.000
_cell.length_b   1.000
_cell.length_c   1.000
_cell.angle_alpha   90.00
_cell.angle_beta   90.00
_cell.angle_gamma   90.00
#
_symmetry.space_group_name_H-M   'P 1'
#
loop_
_entity.id
_entity.type
_entity.pdbx_description
1 polymer ?
#
loop_
_entity_poly.entity_id
_entity_poly.type
_entity_poly.pdbx_seq_one_letter_code
_entity_poly.pdbx_strand_id
1 'polypeptide(L)'
;MSGTGFAERVTPLALPTADMTPSSIDDALVREHSGQVLIAEGWMPLRRTADGVTQIALARTPDAALISRLHAQFIGGIDIAATTPWGLKQAILRIYRGAIADDAANNLWKQSPKLSARTVLSRGQKIGGTIALILLTVSAVLWPWPTVTGLVAAGSLAFLAGTAFKFFVALRGAKYDVVERISDAEVEALSDSDLPIYTVLVPVFKEANIVAQLVGNLGKLDYPKDKLEVLILLEEDDTETRDALESASPPDNFRIVTIPRGVPQTKPRACNVGLFFATGEYLVIFDAEDAPEP
;
A
#
# COMPACT_ATOMS: atom_id res chain seq x y z
N MET A 1 -9.19 12.24 30.17
CA MET A 1 -9.28 10.81 30.54
C MET A 1 -9.25 10.04 29.23
N SER A 2 -8.11 9.41 28.93
CA SER A 2 -7.77 8.85 27.62
C SER A 2 -8.48 7.51 27.42
N GLY A 3 -9.44 7.48 26.50
CA GLY A 3 -10.14 6.28 26.07
C GLY A 3 -9.31 5.50 25.05
N THR A 4 -9.23 4.19 25.28
CA THR A 4 -8.52 3.17 24.50
C THR A 4 -9.23 2.89 23.17
N GLY A 5 -8.66 3.35 22.06
CA GLY A 5 -9.09 3.04 20.69
C GLY A 5 -8.00 2.28 19.91
N PHE A 6 -8.40 1.26 19.14
CA PHE A 6 -7.54 0.39 18.33
C PHE A 6 -6.35 -0.24 19.07
N ALA A 7 -6.51 -0.50 20.36
CA ALA A 7 -5.66 -1.47 21.04
C ALA A 7 -6.03 -2.84 20.48
N GLU A 8 -5.14 -3.42 19.66
CA GLU A 8 -4.91 -4.85 19.76
C GLU A 8 -4.96 -5.19 21.24
N ARG A 9 -5.93 -6.01 21.66
CA ARG A 9 -5.88 -6.62 22.98
C ARG A 9 -4.71 -7.59 22.95
N VAL A 10 -3.51 -7.02 23.01
CA VAL A 10 -2.39 -7.66 23.66
C VAL A 10 -2.90 -7.86 25.07
N THR A 11 -3.38 -9.06 25.38
CA THR A 11 -3.38 -9.56 26.75
C THR A 11 -2.05 -9.09 27.31
N PRO A 12 -2.01 -8.16 28.29
CA PRO A 12 -0.77 -7.48 28.62
C PRO A 12 0.24 -8.57 28.89
N LEU A 13 1.20 -8.71 27.97
CA LEU A 13 2.34 -9.53 28.24
C LEU A 13 2.87 -8.95 29.54
N ALA A 14 3.14 -9.78 30.54
CA ALA A 14 3.75 -9.35 31.79
C ALA A 14 5.22 -8.94 31.59
N LEU A 15 5.50 -8.21 30.50
CA LEU A 15 6.77 -7.72 30.03
C LEU A 15 6.76 -6.19 30.10
N PRO A 16 7.93 -5.58 30.35
CA PRO A 16 8.07 -4.13 30.27
C PRO A 16 7.77 -3.62 28.86
N THR A 17 7.29 -2.38 28.73
CA THR A 17 7.08 -1.75 27.42
C THR A 17 8.41 -1.35 26.79
N ALA A 18 8.60 -1.68 25.52
CA ALA A 18 9.79 -1.33 24.75
C ALA A 18 9.81 0.18 24.42
N ASP A 19 10.96 0.81 24.61
CA ASP A 19 11.21 2.17 24.09
C ASP A 19 11.55 2.09 22.60
N MET A 20 10.61 2.54 21.75
CA MET A 20 10.74 2.50 20.29
C MET A 20 11.23 3.83 19.68
N THR A 21 11.73 4.76 20.51
CA THR A 21 12.26 6.05 20.04
C THR A 21 13.50 5.87 19.16
N PRO A 22 13.83 6.81 18.25
CA PRO A 22 15.04 6.69 17.43
C PRO A 22 16.33 6.57 18.23
N SER A 23 16.42 7.24 19.39
CA SER A 23 17.60 7.22 20.26
C SER A 23 17.83 5.91 21.01
N SER A 24 16.80 5.08 21.18
CA SER A 24 16.88 3.82 21.92
C SER A 24 17.24 2.62 21.04
N ILE A 25 17.25 2.80 19.70
CA ILE A 25 17.43 1.72 18.72
C ILE A 25 18.80 1.85 18.05
N ASP A 26 19.57 0.78 18.10
CA ASP A 26 20.79 0.57 17.34
C ASP A 26 20.43 0.05 15.93
N ASP A 27 20.35 0.98 15.00
CA ASP A 27 20.07 0.70 13.59
C ASP A 27 21.05 -0.33 12.97
N ALA A 28 22.31 -0.39 13.43
CA ALA A 28 23.29 -1.33 12.89
C ALA A 28 22.96 -2.76 13.31
N LEU A 29 22.62 -2.95 14.59
CA LEU A 29 22.18 -4.23 15.13
C LEU A 29 20.89 -4.73 14.45
N VAL A 30 19.93 -3.85 14.21
CA VAL A 30 18.70 -4.22 13.49
C VAL A 30 19.03 -4.70 12.07
N ARG A 31 19.93 -4.00 11.37
CA ARG A 31 20.33 -4.31 9.99
C ARG A 31 21.12 -5.61 9.84
N GLU A 32 21.56 -6.24 10.92
CA GLU A 32 22.09 -7.61 10.90
C GLU A 32 21.01 -8.64 10.49
N HIS A 33 19.75 -8.24 10.49
CA HIS A 33 18.60 -9.07 10.13
C HIS A 33 17.86 -8.54 8.90
N SER A 34 17.04 -9.40 8.28
CA SER A 34 16.11 -8.99 7.23
C SER A 34 14.85 -8.40 7.86
N GLY A 35 14.47 -7.18 7.45
CA GLY A 35 13.23 -6.55 7.90
C GLY A 35 11.99 -7.41 7.67
N GLN A 36 11.96 -8.21 6.60
CA GLN A 36 10.87 -9.15 6.31
C GLN A 36 10.73 -10.22 7.41
N VAL A 37 11.86 -10.76 7.89
CA VAL A 37 11.89 -11.76 8.95
C VAL A 37 11.44 -11.14 10.27
N LEU A 38 11.92 -9.93 10.59
CA LEU A 38 11.55 -9.21 11.81
C LEU A 38 10.03 -8.99 11.92
N ILE A 39 9.37 -8.64 10.81
CA ILE A 39 7.91 -8.46 10.76
C ILE A 39 7.18 -9.79 10.85
N ALA A 40 7.58 -10.76 10.02
CA ALA A 40 6.91 -12.06 9.94
C ALA A 40 6.98 -12.81 11.27
N GLU A 41 8.11 -12.68 11.98
CA GLU A 41 8.29 -13.28 13.29
C GLU A 41 7.83 -12.39 14.46
N GLY A 42 7.58 -11.09 14.21
CA GLY A 42 7.05 -10.15 15.20
C GLY A 42 8.03 -9.77 16.30
N TRP A 43 9.33 -9.64 15.98
CA TRP A 43 10.36 -9.21 16.92
C TRP A 43 11.43 -8.34 16.25
N MET A 44 12.16 -7.55 17.05
CA MET A 44 13.29 -6.74 16.57
C MET A 44 14.30 -6.50 17.70
N PRO A 45 15.62 -6.61 17.45
CA PRO A 45 16.60 -6.22 18.44
C PRO A 45 16.68 -4.71 18.55
N LEU A 46 16.72 -4.18 19.77
CA LEU A 46 16.79 -2.74 20.02
C LEU A 46 18.23 -2.29 20.18
N ARG A 47 18.96 -2.87 21.13
CA ARG A 47 20.33 -2.48 21.46
C ARG A 47 21.02 -3.57 22.28
N ARG A 48 22.35 -3.52 22.33
CA ARG A 48 23.16 -4.35 23.23
C ARG A 48 23.62 -3.51 24.43
N THR A 49 23.43 -4.03 25.65
CA THR A 49 23.93 -3.39 26.87
C THR A 49 25.44 -3.61 27.02
N ALA A 50 26.06 -2.87 27.94
CA ALA A 50 27.49 -3.02 28.25
C ALA A 50 27.85 -4.44 28.73
N ASP A 51 26.90 -5.12 29.37
CA ASP A 51 27.04 -6.49 29.87
C ASP A 51 26.82 -7.57 28.79
N GLY A 52 26.58 -7.17 27.53
CA GLY A 52 26.38 -8.07 26.39
C GLY A 52 24.95 -8.56 26.17
N VAL A 53 24.01 -8.20 27.05
CA VAL A 53 22.58 -8.56 26.92
C VAL A 53 21.95 -7.78 25.78
N THR A 54 21.22 -8.47 24.91
CA THR A 54 20.51 -7.83 23.79
C THR A 54 19.05 -7.59 24.15
N GLN A 55 18.61 -6.34 24.08
CA GLN A 55 17.20 -5.99 24.31
C GLN A 55 16.39 -6.30 23.04
N ILE A 56 15.29 -7.03 23.17
CA ILE A 56 14.41 -7.44 22.07
C ILE A 56 13.02 -6.84 22.30
N ALA A 57 12.50 -6.13 21.28
CA ALA A 57 11.09 -5.76 21.22
C ALA A 57 10.28 -6.90 20.61
N LEU A 58 9.17 -7.27 21.24
CA LEU A 58 8.26 -8.33 20.80
C LEU A 58 6.86 -7.76 20.56
N ALA A 59 6.33 -7.95 19.36
CA ALA A 59 5.03 -7.45 18.91
C ALA A 59 3.93 -8.53 18.91
N ARG A 60 4.20 -9.69 19.52
CA ARG A 60 3.30 -10.84 19.59
C ARG A 60 3.39 -11.52 20.95
N THR A 61 2.47 -12.43 21.23
CA THR A 61 2.57 -13.29 22.42
C THR A 61 3.84 -14.16 22.36
N PRO A 62 4.60 -14.30 23.47
CA PRO A 62 5.84 -15.04 23.48
C PRO A 62 5.54 -16.53 23.34
N ASP A 63 6.24 -17.17 22.43
CA ASP A 63 6.25 -18.62 22.27
C ASP A 63 7.59 -19.15 22.78
N ALA A 64 7.56 -20.27 23.51
CA ALA A 64 8.75 -20.96 24.01
C ALA A 64 9.73 -21.31 22.87
N ALA A 65 9.22 -21.63 21.68
CA ALA A 65 10.04 -21.90 20.50
C ALA A 65 10.77 -20.64 20.00
N LEU A 66 10.08 -19.50 19.95
CA LEU A 66 10.68 -18.22 19.57
C LEU A 66 11.74 -17.78 20.59
N ILE A 67 11.39 -17.83 21.88
CA ILE A 67 12.30 -17.46 22.98
C ILE A 67 13.57 -18.32 22.91
N SER A 68 13.44 -19.64 22.74
CA SER A 68 14.58 -20.55 22.64
C SER A 68 15.49 -20.23 21.44
N ARG A 69 14.92 -19.89 20.28
CA ARG A 69 15.69 -19.46 19.10
C ARG A 69 16.43 -18.15 19.36
N LEU A 70 15.78 -17.17 19.98
CA LEU A 70 16.39 -15.88 20.32
C LEU A 70 17.55 -16.07 21.31
N HIS A 71 17.39 -16.92 22.34
CA HIS A 71 18.48 -17.25 23.26
C HIS A 71 19.66 -17.95 22.57
N ALA A 72 19.39 -18.85 21.61
CA ALA A 72 20.44 -19.50 20.83
C ALA A 72 21.18 -18.52 19.90
N GLN A 73 20.48 -17.49 19.42
CA GLN A 73 21.02 -16.49 18.51
C GLN A 73 21.86 -15.43 19.23
N PHE A 74 21.47 -15.02 20.45
CA PHE A 74 22.14 -13.95 21.21
C PHE A 74 22.91 -14.52 22.41
N ILE A 75 24.22 -14.72 22.23
CA ILE A 75 25.13 -15.37 23.19
C ILE A 75 25.17 -14.67 24.56
N GLY A 76 25.06 -13.33 24.59
CA GLY A 76 25.11 -12.53 25.81
C GLY A 76 23.80 -12.48 26.62
N GLY A 77 22.78 -13.25 26.22
CA GLY A 77 21.45 -13.21 26.82
C GLY A 77 20.52 -12.20 26.15
N ILE A 78 19.23 -12.33 26.44
CA ILE A 78 18.18 -11.45 25.91
C ILE A 78 17.35 -10.85 27.05
N ASP A 79 16.92 -9.61 26.85
CA ASP A 79 15.92 -8.94 27.67
C ASP A 79 14.73 -8.58 26.79
N ILE A 80 13.52 -9.06 27.12
CA ILE A 80 12.35 -8.97 26.24
C ILE A 80 11.40 -7.89 26.75
N ALA A 81 11.05 -6.97 25.88
CA ALA A 81 10.06 -5.93 26.11
C ALA A 81 8.92 -6.00 25.07
N ALA A 82 7.70 -5.70 25.47
CA ALA A 82 6.53 -5.71 24.60
C ALA A 82 6.43 -4.41 23.79
N THR A 83 6.07 -4.53 22.51
CA THR A 83 5.71 -3.41 21.62
C THR A 83 4.43 -3.76 20.85
N THR A 84 3.88 -2.79 20.12
CA THR A 84 2.77 -3.06 19.20
C THR A 84 3.30 -3.42 17.80
N PRO A 85 2.61 -4.27 17.05
CA PRO A 85 2.83 -4.47 15.61
C PRO A 85 2.97 -3.17 14.83
N TRP A 86 2.16 -2.15 15.14
CA TRP A 86 2.31 -0.82 14.57
C TRP A 86 3.68 -0.20 14.88
N GLY A 87 4.08 -0.17 16.16
CA GLY A 87 5.37 0.38 16.58
C GLY A 87 6.56 -0.36 15.95
N LEU A 88 6.47 -1.69 15.85
CA LEU A 88 7.46 -2.53 15.16
C LEU A 88 7.56 -2.16 13.67
N LYS A 89 6.42 -2.14 12.95
CA LYS A 89 6.38 -1.79 11.51
C LYS A 89 6.90 -0.37 11.26
N GLN A 90 6.58 0.60 12.10
CA GLN A 90 7.08 1.97 12.00
C GLN A 90 8.60 2.06 12.18
N ALA A 91 9.16 1.36 13.17
CA ALA A 91 10.60 1.32 13.38
C ALA A 91 11.32 0.64 12.20
N ILE A 92 10.79 -0.47 11.69
CA ILE A 92 11.34 -1.16 10.53
C ILE A 92 11.24 -0.28 9.27
N LEU A 93 10.12 0.43 9.07
CA LEU A 93 9.99 1.39 7.96
C LEU A 93 11.06 2.48 8.04
N ARG A 94 11.29 3.06 9.22
CA ARG A 94 12.30 4.09 9.46
C ARG A 94 13.71 3.59 9.13
N ILE A 95 14.07 2.42 9.63
CA ILE A 95 15.42 1.84 9.48
C ILE A 95 15.65 1.40 8.03
N TYR A 96 14.72 0.67 7.43
CA TYR A 96 14.84 0.15 6.07
C TYR A 96 14.26 1.09 5.00
N ARG A 97 14.06 2.37 5.31
CA ARG A 97 13.40 3.37 4.45
C ARG A 97 13.86 3.36 2.99
N GLY A 98 15.17 3.27 2.76
CA GLY A 98 15.73 3.25 1.40
C GLY A 98 15.40 1.96 0.65
N ALA A 99 15.50 0.81 1.31
CA ALA A 99 15.16 -0.48 0.72
C ALA A 99 13.65 -0.59 0.46
N ILE A 100 12.82 -0.11 1.38
CA ILE A 100 11.36 -0.12 1.24
C ILE A 100 10.91 0.85 0.13
N ALA A 101 11.49 2.05 0.05
CA ALA A 101 11.20 2.99 -1.03
C ALA A 101 11.56 2.43 -2.42
N ASP A 102 12.72 1.76 -2.52
CA ASP A 102 13.15 1.11 -3.76
C ASP A 102 12.29 -0.10 -4.12
N ASP A 103 11.93 -0.94 -3.14
CA ASP A 103 11.02 -2.06 -3.35
C ASP A 103 9.65 -1.58 -3.82
N ALA A 104 9.05 -0.60 -3.12
CA ALA A 104 7.76 -0.04 -3.48
C ALA A 104 7.71 0.50 -4.92
N ALA A 105 8.82 1.01 -5.45
CA ALA A 105 8.91 1.51 -6.82
C ALA A 105 9.27 0.42 -7.86
N ASN A 106 10.10 -0.55 -7.49
CA ASN A 106 10.79 -1.42 -8.46
C ASN A 106 10.51 -2.91 -8.29
N ASN A 107 9.80 -3.37 -7.25
CA ASN A 107 9.63 -4.79 -6.97
C ASN A 107 8.96 -5.57 -8.11
N LEU A 108 7.89 -5.02 -8.71
CA LEU A 108 7.22 -5.65 -9.85
C LEU A 108 8.18 -5.86 -11.03
N TRP A 109 9.02 -4.87 -11.32
CA TRP A 109 10.05 -4.98 -12.36
C TRP A 109 11.12 -6.03 -12.00
N LYS A 110 11.56 -6.09 -10.73
CA LYS A 110 12.58 -7.05 -10.28
C LYS A 110 12.08 -8.50 -10.33
N GLN A 111 10.85 -8.75 -9.88
CA GLN A 111 10.28 -10.10 -9.82
C GLN A 111 9.68 -10.54 -11.16
N SER A 112 8.96 -9.65 -11.83
CA SER A 112 8.21 -9.95 -13.06
C SER A 112 8.42 -8.88 -14.13
N PRO A 113 9.61 -8.79 -14.74
CA PRO A 113 9.93 -7.77 -15.75
C PRO A 113 8.92 -7.67 -16.89
N LYS A 114 8.33 -8.81 -17.30
CA LYS A 114 7.34 -8.88 -18.39
C LYS A 114 5.98 -8.29 -18.03
N LEU A 115 5.64 -8.23 -16.74
CA LEU A 115 4.40 -7.64 -16.24
C LEU A 115 4.56 -6.15 -15.89
N SER A 116 5.78 -5.62 -16.03
CA SER A 116 6.08 -4.21 -15.78
C SER A 116 6.05 -3.40 -17.07
N ALA A 117 5.38 -2.26 -17.04
CA ALA A 117 5.37 -1.30 -18.15
C ALA A 117 6.67 -0.47 -18.28
N ARG A 118 7.74 -0.82 -17.54
CA ARG A 118 9.02 -0.09 -17.58
C ARG A 118 9.64 -0.05 -18.97
N THR A 119 9.46 -1.11 -19.74
CA THR A 119 9.84 -1.14 -21.16
C THR A 119 8.60 -1.02 -22.03
N VAL A 120 8.35 0.17 -22.57
CA VAL A 120 7.14 0.46 -23.36
C VAL A 120 7.17 -0.19 -24.75
N LEU A 121 8.31 -0.09 -25.44
CA LEU A 121 8.47 -0.63 -26.80
C LEU A 121 9.64 -1.61 -26.85
N SER A 122 9.38 -2.81 -27.37
CA SER A 122 10.41 -3.81 -27.65
C SER A 122 11.35 -3.32 -28.75
N ARG A 123 12.56 -3.89 -28.82
CA ARG A 123 13.52 -3.56 -29.90
C ARG A 123 12.93 -3.81 -31.29
N GLY A 124 12.17 -4.91 -31.44
CA GLY A 124 11.47 -5.24 -32.69
C GLY A 124 10.39 -4.22 -33.04
N GLN A 125 9.60 -3.76 -32.06
CA GLN A 125 8.61 -2.70 -32.27
C GLN A 125 9.26 -1.38 -32.68
N LYS A 126 10.40 -1.01 -32.09
CA LYS A 126 11.14 0.19 -32.47
C LYS A 126 11.67 0.09 -33.91
N ILE A 127 12.32 -1.02 -34.26
CA ILE A 127 12.85 -1.22 -35.61
C ILE A 127 11.71 -1.25 -36.64
N GLY A 128 10.69 -2.07 -36.39
CA GLY A 128 9.53 -2.19 -37.27
C GLY A 128 8.77 -0.86 -37.43
N GLY A 129 8.59 -0.12 -36.32
CA GLY A 129 7.98 1.21 -36.33
C GLY A 129 8.79 2.22 -37.14
N THR A 130 10.13 2.24 -36.99
CA THR A 130 11.01 3.10 -37.79
C THR A 130 10.97 2.73 -39.27
N ILE A 131 11.01 1.44 -39.62
CA ILE A 131 10.89 0.98 -41.01
C ILE A 131 9.53 1.40 -41.59
N ALA A 132 8.44 1.15 -40.87
CA ALA A 132 7.10 1.54 -41.29
C ALA A 132 6.98 3.05 -41.50
N LEU A 133 7.58 3.87 -40.61
CA LEU A 133 7.59 5.33 -40.74
C LEU A 133 8.37 5.80 -41.97
N ILE A 134 9.53 5.20 -42.25
CA ILE A 134 10.32 5.51 -43.45
C ILE A 134 9.53 5.15 -44.72
N LEU A 135 8.97 3.94 -44.79
CA LEU A 135 8.17 3.50 -45.92
C LEU A 135 6.96 4.41 -46.13
N LEU A 136 6.26 4.77 -45.06
CA LEU A 136 5.13 5.68 -45.13
C LEU A 136 5.52 7.06 -45.66
N THR A 137 6.68 7.57 -45.22
CA THR A 137 7.21 8.87 -45.68
C THR A 137 7.56 8.82 -47.16
N VAL A 138 8.24 7.76 -47.62
CA VAL A 138 8.57 7.56 -49.03
C VAL A 138 7.30 7.45 -49.88
N SER A 139 6.32 6.65 -49.45
CA SER A 139 5.03 6.52 -50.13
C SER A 139 4.27 7.84 -50.20
N ALA A 140 4.29 8.65 -49.14
CA ALA A 140 3.62 9.95 -49.12
C ALA A 140 4.24 10.96 -50.10
N VAL A 141 5.56 10.89 -50.32
CA VAL A 141 6.27 11.76 -51.28
C VAL A 141 6.05 11.29 -52.72
N LEU A 142 6.15 9.98 -52.98
CA LEU A 142 6.04 9.42 -54.33
C LEU A 142 4.58 9.31 -54.82
N TRP A 143 3.64 9.01 -53.92
CA TRP A 143 2.23 8.77 -54.20
C TRP A 143 1.31 9.38 -53.12
N PRO A 144 1.19 10.70 -53.05
CA PRO A 144 0.47 11.38 -51.97
C PRO A 144 -1.01 10.99 -51.89
N TRP A 145 -1.75 11.05 -53.01
CA TRP A 145 -3.19 10.76 -53.01
C TRP A 145 -3.52 9.30 -52.67
N PRO A 146 -2.88 8.28 -53.28
CA PRO A 146 -3.10 6.89 -52.88
C PRO A 146 -2.71 6.63 -51.42
N THR A 147 -1.60 7.21 -50.95
CA THR A 147 -1.14 7.03 -49.56
C THR A 147 -2.15 7.58 -48.56
N VAL A 148 -2.63 8.81 -48.77
CA VAL A 148 -3.66 9.42 -47.90
C VAL A 148 -4.95 8.61 -47.93
N THR A 149 -5.38 8.17 -49.12
CA THR A 149 -6.59 7.35 -49.27
C THR A 149 -6.45 6.02 -48.53
N GLY A 150 -5.31 5.36 -48.66
CA GLY A 150 -5.01 4.11 -47.96
C GLY A 150 -4.97 4.28 -46.44
N LEU A 151 -4.36 5.37 -45.94
CA LEU A 151 -4.34 5.69 -44.50
C LEU A 151 -5.75 5.94 -43.95
N VAL A 152 -6.57 6.72 -44.66
CA VAL A 152 -7.95 7.00 -44.25
C VAL A 152 -8.79 5.72 -44.27
N ALA A 153 -8.64 4.89 -45.30
CA ALA A 153 -9.34 3.61 -45.37
C ALA A 153 -8.93 2.65 -44.24
N ALA A 154 -7.62 2.52 -43.98
CA ALA A 154 -7.09 1.70 -42.89
C ALA A 154 -7.56 2.21 -41.51
N GLY A 155 -7.50 3.52 -41.29
CA GLY A 155 -7.99 4.15 -40.06
C GLY A 155 -9.49 3.97 -39.87
N SER A 156 -10.28 4.11 -40.94
CA SER A 156 -11.73 3.89 -40.91
C SER A 156 -12.08 2.44 -40.59
N LEU A 157 -11.35 1.48 -41.16
CA LEU A 157 -11.55 0.06 -40.87
C LEU A 157 -11.18 -0.28 -39.43
N ALA A 158 -10.06 0.27 -38.92
CA ALA A 158 -9.67 0.09 -37.51
C ALA A 158 -10.70 0.71 -36.55
N PHE A 159 -11.23 1.89 -36.88
CA PHE A 159 -12.28 2.54 -36.10
C PHE A 159 -13.59 1.74 -36.11
N LEU A 160 -13.99 1.23 -37.28
CA LEU A 160 -15.15 0.36 -37.42
C LEU A 160 -14.99 -0.92 -36.60
N ALA A 161 -13.82 -1.56 -36.67
CA ALA A 161 -13.51 -2.76 -35.88
C ALA A 161 -13.55 -2.47 -34.37
N GLY A 162 -12.95 -1.36 -33.92
CA GLY A 162 -12.99 -0.94 -32.52
C GLY A 162 -14.40 -0.62 -32.03
N THR A 163 -15.22 0.02 -32.87
CA THR A 163 -16.62 0.33 -32.56
C THR A 163 -17.46 -0.95 -32.50
N ALA A 164 -17.30 -1.86 -33.46
CA ALA A 164 -17.98 -3.15 -33.47
C ALA A 164 -17.60 -4.00 -32.25
N PHE A 165 -16.32 -4.00 -31.86
CA PHE A 165 -15.86 -4.66 -30.64
C PHE A 165 -16.51 -4.06 -29.39
N LYS A 166 -16.48 -2.73 -29.21
CA LYS A 166 -17.14 -2.06 -28.08
C LYS A 166 -18.63 -2.34 -28.05
N PHE A 167 -19.29 -2.29 -29.19
CA PHE A 167 -20.72 -2.61 -29.31
C PHE A 167 -21.02 -4.05 -28.92
N PHE A 168 -20.20 -5.01 -29.37
CA PHE A 168 -20.34 -6.41 -28.98
C PHE A 168 -20.13 -6.62 -27.47
N VAL A 169 -19.09 -6.00 -26.90
CA VAL A 169 -18.81 -6.06 -25.46
C VAL A 169 -19.97 -5.44 -24.67
N ALA A 170 -20.50 -4.29 -25.08
CA ALA A 170 -21.63 -3.64 -24.43
C ALA A 170 -22.91 -4.48 -24.50
N LEU A 171 -23.23 -5.06 -25.68
CA LEU A 171 -24.39 -5.95 -25.84
C LEU A 171 -24.27 -7.22 -25.00
N ARG A 172 -23.05 -7.77 -24.85
CA ARG A 172 -22.81 -8.92 -23.98
C ARG A 172 -22.89 -8.52 -22.51
N GLY A 173 -22.24 -7.43 -22.12
CA GLY A 173 -22.25 -6.90 -20.76
C GLY A 173 -23.66 -6.58 -20.26
N ALA A 174 -24.49 -5.96 -21.09
CA ALA A 174 -25.89 -5.65 -20.75
C ALA A 174 -26.75 -6.91 -20.49
N LYS A 175 -26.36 -8.10 -20.99
CA LYS A 175 -27.03 -9.36 -20.68
C LYS A 175 -26.60 -9.96 -19.34
N TYR A 176 -25.44 -9.56 -18.82
CA TYR A 176 -24.90 -9.99 -17.54
C TYR A 176 -25.08 -8.94 -16.44
N ASP A 177 -25.79 -7.84 -16.72
CA ASP A 177 -26.19 -6.82 -15.76
C ASP A 177 -27.33 -7.32 -14.82
N VAL A 178 -27.29 -8.62 -14.51
CA VAL A 178 -27.97 -9.24 -13.37
C VAL A 178 -26.96 -9.23 -12.25
N VAL A 179 -26.68 -8.02 -11.75
CA VAL A 179 -26.11 -7.82 -10.42
C VAL A 179 -27.00 -8.63 -9.48
N GLU A 180 -26.42 -9.55 -8.70
CA GLU A 180 -27.08 -10.05 -7.51
C GLU A 180 -27.54 -8.82 -6.72
N ARG A 181 -28.83 -8.50 -6.82
CA ARG A 181 -29.41 -7.39 -6.09
C ARG A 181 -29.48 -7.83 -4.65
N ILE A 182 -28.42 -7.55 -3.91
CA ILE A 182 -28.43 -7.64 -2.47
C ILE A 182 -29.52 -6.68 -2.02
N SER A 183 -30.55 -7.23 -1.39
CA SER A 183 -31.65 -6.43 -0.85
C SER A 183 -31.23 -5.74 0.44
N ASP A 184 -31.82 -4.59 0.73
CA ASP A 184 -31.58 -3.87 2.00
C ASP A 184 -31.82 -4.79 3.21
N ALA A 185 -32.79 -5.70 3.11
CA ALA A 185 -33.08 -6.69 4.14
C ALA A 185 -31.96 -7.74 4.33
N GLU A 186 -31.22 -8.09 3.28
CA GLU A 186 -30.05 -8.98 3.38
C GLU A 186 -28.88 -8.27 4.04
N VAL A 187 -28.69 -6.97 3.77
CA VAL A 187 -27.67 -6.14 4.43
C VAL A 187 -28.01 -5.95 5.92
N GLU A 188 -29.27 -5.60 6.24
CA GLU A 188 -29.75 -5.44 7.61
C GLU A 188 -29.69 -6.74 8.43
N ALA A 189 -29.70 -7.91 7.77
CA ALA A 189 -29.58 -9.21 8.43
C ALA A 189 -28.13 -9.55 8.83
N LEU A 190 -27.13 -8.80 8.35
CA LEU A 190 -25.73 -9.02 8.72
C LEU A 190 -25.48 -8.57 10.16
N SER A 191 -24.77 -9.40 10.92
CA SER A 191 -24.26 -9.02 12.23
C SER A 191 -22.85 -8.43 12.08
N ASP A 192 -22.56 -7.37 12.82
CA ASP A 192 -21.22 -6.78 12.94
C ASP A 192 -20.14 -7.83 13.26
N SER A 193 -20.50 -8.89 14.00
CA SER A 193 -19.60 -10.01 14.33
C SER A 193 -19.11 -10.78 13.11
N ASP A 194 -19.92 -10.84 12.06
CA ASP A 194 -19.69 -11.68 10.88
C ASP A 194 -19.00 -10.90 9.76
N LEU A 195 -18.92 -9.57 9.91
CA LEU A 195 -18.19 -8.70 8.99
C LEU A 195 -16.67 -8.98 9.04
N PRO A 196 -15.97 -9.03 7.90
CA PRO A 196 -14.52 -9.20 7.87
C PRO A 196 -13.79 -7.95 8.35
N ILE A 197 -12.47 -8.02 8.50
CA ILE A 197 -11.65 -6.84 8.78
C ILE A 197 -11.26 -6.22 7.43
N TYR A 198 -11.48 -4.91 7.28
CA TYR A 198 -11.07 -4.14 6.11
C TYR A 198 -9.92 -3.19 6.43
N THR A 199 -8.97 -3.08 5.50
CA THR A 199 -8.05 -1.95 5.44
C THR A 199 -8.39 -1.06 4.25
N VAL A 200 -8.60 0.23 4.50
CA VAL A 200 -8.74 1.28 3.48
C VAL A 200 -7.39 1.97 3.32
N LEU A 201 -6.82 1.94 2.12
CA LEU A 201 -5.65 2.75 1.77
C LEU A 201 -6.09 4.06 1.13
N VAL A 202 -5.61 5.17 1.65
CA VAL A 202 -5.89 6.51 1.12
C VAL A 202 -4.58 7.23 0.83
N PRO A 203 -4.06 7.19 -0.42
CA PRO A 203 -2.90 7.97 -0.80
C PRO A 203 -3.26 9.45 -0.94
N VAL A 204 -2.60 10.31 -0.16
CA VAL A 204 -2.81 11.76 -0.15
C VAL A 204 -1.49 12.46 -0.47
N PHE A 205 -1.51 13.39 -1.43
CA PHE A 205 -0.31 14.16 -1.79
C PHE A 205 -0.66 15.58 -2.23
N LYS A 206 -0.22 16.56 -1.43
CA LYS A 206 -0.46 18.00 -1.62
C LYS A 206 -1.95 18.35 -1.67
N GLU A 207 -2.71 17.82 -0.71
CA GLU A 207 -4.18 17.88 -0.67
C GLU A 207 -4.70 18.40 0.67
N ALA A 208 -3.93 19.25 1.36
CA ALA A 208 -4.26 19.82 2.67
C ALA A 208 -5.68 20.42 2.74
N ASN A 209 -6.17 21.01 1.64
CA ASN A 209 -7.49 21.60 1.54
C ASN A 209 -8.65 20.59 1.51
N ILE A 210 -8.39 19.32 1.20
CA ILE A 210 -9.41 18.25 1.09
C ILE A 210 -9.44 17.36 2.35
N VAL A 211 -8.38 17.40 3.17
CA VAL A 211 -8.22 16.54 4.35
C VAL A 211 -9.44 16.53 5.29
N ALA A 212 -10.01 17.69 5.61
CA ALA A 212 -11.17 17.75 6.51
C ALA A 212 -12.40 17.03 5.91
N GLN A 213 -12.60 17.16 4.60
CA GLN A 213 -13.65 16.45 3.87
C GLN A 213 -13.36 14.95 3.83
N LEU A 214 -12.12 14.54 3.56
CA LEU A 214 -11.69 13.15 3.55
C LEU A 214 -12.00 12.45 4.89
N VAL A 215 -11.54 13.04 6.00
CA VAL A 215 -11.78 12.50 7.35
C VAL A 215 -13.27 12.44 7.65
N GLY A 216 -14.03 13.47 7.27
CA GLY A 216 -15.48 13.50 7.43
C GLY A 216 -16.24 12.47 6.58
N ASN A 217 -15.79 12.21 5.34
CA ASN A 217 -16.41 11.25 4.44
C ASN A 217 -16.17 9.82 4.91
N LEU A 218 -14.91 9.46 5.15
CA LEU A 218 -14.58 8.10 5.61
C LEU A 218 -15.05 7.84 7.05
N GLY A 219 -15.16 8.88 7.87
CA GLY A 219 -15.72 8.76 9.22
C GLY A 219 -17.17 8.29 9.24
N LYS A 220 -17.93 8.58 8.16
CA LYS A 220 -19.36 8.23 8.03
C LYS A 220 -19.63 6.80 7.60
N LEU A 221 -18.63 6.04 7.17
CA LEU A 221 -18.79 4.64 6.81
C LEU A 221 -19.46 3.88 7.97
N ASP A 222 -20.59 3.23 7.66
CA ASP A 222 -21.34 2.35 8.56
C ASP A 222 -20.66 0.98 8.63
N TYR A 223 -19.53 0.97 9.35
CA TYR A 223 -18.75 -0.23 9.59
C TYR A 223 -18.21 -0.22 11.03
N PRO A 224 -18.12 -1.39 11.68
CA PRO A 224 -17.54 -1.50 13.02
C PRO A 224 -16.13 -0.91 13.05
N LYS A 225 -15.92 0.11 13.90
CA LYS A 225 -14.66 0.87 13.92
C LYS A 225 -13.46 0.02 14.34
N ASP A 226 -13.67 -1.08 15.06
CA ASP A 226 -12.65 -2.08 15.40
C ASP A 226 -12.32 -3.05 14.27
N LYS A 227 -13.14 -3.09 13.21
CA LYS A 227 -12.93 -3.90 11.99
C LYS A 227 -12.57 -3.08 10.75
N LEU A 228 -12.53 -1.75 10.87
CA LEU A 228 -12.15 -0.85 9.78
C LEU A 228 -10.84 -0.12 10.10
N GLU A 229 -9.74 -0.52 9.49
CA GLU A 229 -8.47 0.22 9.52
C GLU A 229 -8.41 1.21 8.35
N VAL A 230 -8.16 2.49 8.61
CA VAL A 230 -7.92 3.49 7.55
C VAL A 230 -6.46 3.92 7.59
N LEU A 231 -5.71 3.64 6.54
CA LEU A 231 -4.31 4.04 6.40
C LEU A 231 -4.19 5.23 5.45
N ILE A 232 -3.93 6.41 6.01
CA ILE A 232 -3.67 7.62 5.25
C ILE A 232 -2.18 7.63 4.88
N LEU A 233 -1.89 7.51 3.60
CA LEU A 233 -0.53 7.38 3.07
C LEU A 233 -0.04 8.75 2.64
N LEU A 234 0.87 9.32 3.44
CA LEU A 234 1.34 10.69 3.28
C LEU A 234 2.83 10.72 2.95
N GLU A 235 3.22 11.43 1.89
CA GLU A 235 4.64 11.63 1.56
C GLU A 235 5.39 12.39 2.68
N GLU A 236 6.61 11.97 3.00
CA GLU A 236 7.42 12.53 4.10
C GLU A 236 7.67 14.04 4.00
N ASP A 237 7.66 14.61 2.79
CA ASP A 237 7.89 16.04 2.53
C ASP A 237 6.61 16.88 2.47
N ASP A 238 5.43 16.29 2.64
CA ASP A 238 4.14 16.98 2.62
C ASP A 238 3.70 17.43 4.02
N THR A 239 4.38 18.45 4.54
CA THR A 239 4.13 18.99 5.88
C THR A 239 2.78 19.71 5.97
N GLU A 240 2.34 20.37 4.90
CA GLU A 240 1.07 21.11 4.88
C GLU A 240 -0.12 20.16 5.08
N THR A 241 -0.14 19.05 4.34
CA THR A 241 -1.19 18.03 4.47
C THR A 241 -1.09 17.30 5.81
N ARG A 242 0.13 17.11 6.35
CA ARG A 242 0.32 16.56 7.71
C ARG A 242 -0.36 17.44 8.76
N ASP A 243 -0.08 18.74 8.75
CA ASP A 243 -0.62 19.67 9.72
C ASP A 243 -2.14 19.74 9.63
N ALA A 244 -2.68 19.68 8.40
CA ALA A 244 -4.12 19.59 8.17
C ALA A 244 -4.73 18.29 8.74
N LEU A 245 -4.05 17.15 8.59
CA LEU A 245 -4.50 15.86 9.13
C LEU A 245 -4.50 15.84 10.65
N GLU A 246 -3.44 16.36 11.27
CA GLU A 246 -3.34 16.47 12.73
C GLU A 246 -4.43 17.42 13.27
N SER A 247 -4.68 18.54 12.57
CA SER A 247 -5.73 19.49 12.93
C SER A 247 -7.15 18.91 12.79
N ALA A 248 -7.37 18.02 11.82
CA ALA A 248 -8.66 17.39 11.58
C ALA A 248 -9.07 16.36 12.65
N SER A 249 -8.15 15.97 13.55
CA SER A 249 -8.40 15.03 14.66
C SER A 249 -9.13 13.75 14.20
N PRO A 250 -8.52 12.95 13.30
CA PRO A 250 -9.18 11.79 12.73
C PRO A 250 -9.48 10.73 13.81
N PRO A 251 -10.49 9.87 13.60
CA PRO A 251 -10.83 8.82 14.55
C PRO A 251 -9.67 7.84 14.82
N ASP A 252 -9.70 7.15 15.96
CA ASP A 252 -8.61 6.24 16.38
C ASP A 252 -8.31 5.09 15.41
N ASN A 253 -9.28 4.73 14.56
CA ASN A 253 -9.12 3.70 13.54
C ASN A 253 -8.42 4.22 12.26
N PHE A 254 -8.07 5.50 12.22
CA PHE A 254 -7.30 6.14 11.15
C PHE A 254 -5.83 6.27 11.59
N ARG A 255 -4.92 5.87 10.72
CA ARG A 255 -3.49 5.89 11.00
C ARG A 255 -2.74 6.52 9.84
N ILE A 256 -1.83 7.43 10.16
CA ILE A 256 -0.97 8.09 9.17
C ILE A 256 0.28 7.22 8.96
N VAL A 257 0.47 6.76 7.72
CA VAL A 257 1.70 6.09 7.29
C VAL A 257 2.54 7.12 6.53
N THR A 258 3.73 7.42 7.04
CA THR A 258 4.65 8.36 6.37
C THR A 258 5.44 7.61 5.32
N ILE A 259 5.15 7.87 4.05
CA ILE A 259 5.83 7.24 2.92
C ILE A 259 7.25 7.83 2.81
N PRO A 260 8.30 7.02 2.90
CA PRO A 260 9.66 7.50 2.79
C PRO A 260 9.91 8.12 1.42
N ARG A 261 10.73 9.18 1.38
CA ARG A 261 11.19 9.79 0.12
C ARG A 261 11.69 8.75 -0.88
N GLY A 262 11.18 8.83 -2.10
CA GLY A 262 11.54 7.94 -3.21
C GLY A 262 11.02 8.48 -4.54
N VAL A 263 11.47 7.89 -5.64
CA VAL A 263 11.01 8.24 -6.99
C VAL A 263 10.51 6.99 -7.73
N PRO A 264 9.38 7.08 -8.46
CA PRO A 264 8.52 8.26 -8.63
C PRO A 264 7.53 8.45 -7.45
N GLN A 265 7.10 9.69 -7.16
CA GLN A 265 6.00 10.01 -6.22
C GLN A 265 4.65 9.78 -6.89
N THR A 266 4.04 8.63 -6.62
CA THR A 266 2.81 8.18 -7.28
C THR A 266 1.94 7.37 -6.32
N LYS A 267 0.61 7.39 -6.53
CA LYS A 267 -0.36 6.60 -5.75
C LYS A 267 0.03 5.12 -5.62
N PRO A 268 0.42 4.39 -6.70
CA PRO A 268 0.82 2.99 -6.57
C PRO A 268 2.03 2.77 -5.66
N ARG A 269 3.03 3.66 -5.67
CA ARG A 269 4.19 3.54 -4.77
C ARG A 269 3.76 3.69 -3.31
N ALA A 270 2.95 4.71 -3.03
CA ALA A 270 2.41 4.93 -1.68
C ALA A 270 1.63 3.69 -1.22
N CYS A 271 0.72 3.17 -2.05
CA CYS A 271 -0.06 1.97 -1.72
C CYS A 271 0.81 0.73 -1.49
N ASN A 272 1.91 0.56 -2.24
CA ASN A 272 2.87 -0.53 -1.98
C ASN A 272 3.51 -0.44 -0.58
N VAL A 273 3.78 0.77 -0.08
CA VAL A 273 4.21 0.96 1.31
C VAL A 273 3.05 0.75 2.27
N GLY A 274 1.84 1.22 1.95
CA GLY A 274 0.63 1.00 2.75
C GLY A 274 0.31 -0.48 2.97
N LEU A 275 0.51 -1.32 1.95
CA LEU A 275 0.32 -2.78 2.00
C LEU A 275 1.15 -3.46 3.10
N PHE A 276 2.32 -2.91 3.42
CA PHE A 276 3.15 -3.41 4.53
C PHE A 276 2.46 -3.23 5.89
N PHE A 277 1.67 -2.18 6.03
CA PHE A 277 0.97 -1.83 7.27
C PHE A 277 -0.39 -2.51 7.39
N ALA A 278 -1.07 -2.73 6.26
CA ALA A 278 -2.41 -3.32 6.20
C ALA A 278 -2.54 -4.60 7.04
N THR A 279 -3.68 -4.71 7.72
CA THR A 279 -4.02 -5.83 8.60
C THR A 279 -5.34 -6.51 8.25
N GLY A 280 -6.15 -5.90 7.39
CA GLY A 280 -7.44 -6.42 6.95
C GLY A 280 -7.33 -7.71 6.14
N GLU A 281 -8.39 -8.50 6.21
CA GLU A 281 -8.63 -9.63 5.31
C GLU A 281 -8.90 -9.12 3.90
N TYR A 282 -9.64 -8.01 3.80
CA TYR A 282 -9.90 -7.31 2.56
C TYR A 282 -9.27 -5.92 2.58
N LEU A 283 -8.97 -5.41 1.38
CA LEU A 283 -8.34 -4.13 1.20
C LEU A 283 -8.97 -3.38 0.02
N VAL A 284 -9.23 -2.10 0.23
CA VAL A 284 -9.72 -1.17 -0.79
C VAL A 284 -8.83 0.06 -0.84
N ILE A 285 -8.73 0.69 -2.01
CA ILE A 285 -8.06 1.97 -2.19
C ILE A 285 -9.14 3.01 -2.47
N PHE A 286 -9.16 4.09 -1.71
CA PHE A 286 -9.97 5.27 -1.99
C PHE A 286 -9.08 6.46 -2.30
N ASP A 287 -9.54 7.30 -3.22
CA ASP A 287 -8.96 8.59 -3.51
C ASP A 287 -9.37 9.62 -2.46
N ALA A 288 -8.58 10.68 -2.28
CA ALA A 288 -8.81 11.68 -1.24
C ALA A 288 -10.15 12.44 -1.40
N GLU A 289 -10.65 12.53 -2.64
CA GLU A 289 -11.95 13.12 -2.96
C GLU A 289 -13.16 12.17 -2.79
N ASP A 290 -12.94 10.87 -2.56
CA ASP A 290 -14.02 9.90 -2.53
C ASP A 290 -15.01 10.16 -1.39
N ALA A 291 -16.28 9.87 -1.67
CA ALA A 291 -17.40 9.96 -0.74
C ALA A 291 -18.21 8.67 -0.83
N PRO A 292 -17.71 7.56 -0.26
CA PRO A 292 -18.44 6.29 -0.27
C PRO A 292 -19.79 6.45 0.42
N GLU A 293 -20.79 5.69 -0.06
CA GLU A 293 -22.08 5.61 0.62
C GLU A 293 -21.88 5.06 2.05
N PRO A 294 -22.55 5.66 3.05
CA PRO A 294 -22.47 5.22 4.44
C PRO A 294 -22.86 3.75 4.60
#